data_AF-A0A258JEJ0-F1
#
_entry.id   AF-A0A258JEJ0-F1
#
_cell.length_a   1.000
_cell.length_b   1.000
_cell.length_c   1.000
_cell.angle_alpha   90.00
_cell.angle_beta   90.00
_cell.angle_gamma   90.00
#
_symmetry.space_group_name_H-M   'P 1'
#
loop_
_entity.id
_entity.type
_entity.pdbx_description
1 polymer ?
#
loop_
_entity_poly.entity_id
_entity_poly.type
_entity_poly.pdbx_seq_one_letter_code
_entity_poly.pdbx_strand_id
1 'polypeptide(L)'
;MNDHLALAAEFPATDATQWRQLVDAALKGADFDKRLVSRTSDGLRIEPLYPRAAGVTAIAGREPAAAWSVMQRADHPDPKAANAQALHGLENGATGLTLVMTGSVGAYGFGLDGSEAAFRQSLDGVWLDAVPIELDLSTQTKEAGLNLAAVVKSLGVDAAATQIRFGHDPLGLMARAGVMPRPWNETVTLLNGIVDRLASQGFGGPFAVADGRSVHAAGGSEAQELAFVLGNAVAYLRMFEQGGIALDAARKLIFFRLAADADQFITMAKFRALRKLWARVEQACGLTPRPAFVTAETAWRMMTRRDADVALDLTPPRAPGEAWTVTAAPDAPQATGMDMMRAGEAQVRKAINDMVSWWDSGPAVPADPRVKAEPAQGSRFEDRTFSGPHGTASYKLYVPSGYDGSPLPLLVMLHGCTQSPEDFAAGTRMNEVAEEHTVLVAYPAQSKSANPSKCWNWFDSGHQGRDQGEPALIAGITRQIMQAFPVRTGQVFIAGLSAGGAAAAVMGEAYPDLYAAVGVHSGLACGAASDMPSAFSAMRSGAPARCESEGPGTGPHRVPTIVFHGDQDTTVHPANGDHVTARVAAAGPVHA
;
A
#
# COMPACT_ATOMS: atom_id res chain seq x y z
N MET A 1 -35.78 -16.73 -4.75
CA MET A 1 -35.57 -17.67 -3.64
C MET A 1 -34.13 -18.12 -3.75
N ASN A 2 -33.24 -17.47 -2.98
CA ASN A 2 -31.84 -17.88 -2.91
C ASN A 2 -31.68 -18.75 -1.67
N ASP A 3 -31.40 -20.03 -1.87
CA ASP A 3 -30.96 -20.95 -0.84
C ASP A 3 -29.49 -20.63 -0.48
N HIS A 4 -29.29 -19.62 0.36
CA HIS A 4 -28.00 -19.37 1.00
C HIS A 4 -27.99 -20.03 2.39
N LEU A 5 -27.10 -21.01 2.57
CA LEU A 5 -26.54 -21.51 3.83
C LEU A 5 -27.27 -21.04 5.11
N ALA A 6 -28.28 -21.82 5.51
CA ALA A 6 -29.18 -21.55 6.63
C ALA A 6 -28.59 -21.91 8.02
N LEU A 7 -27.27 -21.85 8.22
CA LEU A 7 -26.64 -22.17 9.51
C LEU A 7 -27.16 -21.29 10.67
N ALA A 8 -27.61 -20.07 10.36
CA ALA A 8 -28.19 -19.16 11.36
C ALA A 8 -29.72 -19.31 11.51
N ALA A 9 -30.42 -19.94 10.57
CA ALA A 9 -31.88 -20.08 10.63
C ALA A 9 -32.35 -21.20 11.56
N GLU A 10 -31.45 -22.12 11.92
CA GLU A 10 -31.70 -23.19 12.89
C GLU A 10 -31.68 -22.71 14.35
N PHE A 11 -31.17 -21.49 14.61
CA PHE A 11 -31.23 -20.88 15.94
C PHE A 11 -32.49 -20.00 16.06
N PRO A 12 -33.28 -20.14 17.14
CA PRO A 12 -34.41 -19.26 17.36
C PRO A 12 -33.92 -17.81 17.46
N ALA A 13 -34.62 -16.90 16.78
CA ALA A 13 -34.34 -15.47 16.85
C ALA A 13 -34.39 -15.03 18.31
N THR A 14 -33.25 -14.55 18.82
CA THR A 14 -33.14 -14.08 20.21
C THR A 14 -33.43 -12.59 20.25
N ASP A 15 -34.28 -12.16 21.18
CA ASP A 15 -34.60 -10.75 21.37
C ASP A 15 -33.84 -10.11 22.55
N ALA A 16 -33.89 -8.78 22.62
CA ALA A 16 -33.20 -8.03 23.68
C ALA A 16 -33.69 -8.39 25.09
N THR A 17 -34.93 -8.85 25.24
CA THR A 17 -35.51 -9.25 26.53
C THR A 17 -34.90 -10.56 27.00
N GLN A 18 -34.81 -11.55 26.10
CA GLN A 18 -34.19 -12.84 26.38
C GLN A 18 -32.70 -12.68 26.71
N TRP A 19 -31.98 -11.84 25.95
CA TRP A 19 -30.61 -11.49 26.28
C TRP A 19 -30.49 -10.85 27.68
N ARG A 20 -31.37 -9.91 28.01
CA ARG A 20 -31.34 -9.24 29.33
C ARG A 20 -31.58 -10.22 30.49
N GLN A 21 -32.50 -11.18 30.33
CA GLN A 21 -32.73 -12.22 31.33
C GLN A 21 -31.47 -13.07 31.58
N LEU A 22 -30.74 -13.44 30.53
CA LEU A 22 -29.48 -14.17 30.65
C LEU A 22 -28.41 -13.34 31.36
N VAL A 23 -28.32 -12.05 31.06
CA VAL A 23 -27.41 -11.13 31.73
C VAL A 23 -27.76 -10.99 33.21
N ASP A 24 -29.03 -10.78 33.57
CA ASP A 24 -29.46 -10.63 34.97
C ASP A 24 -29.17 -11.91 35.77
N ALA A 25 -29.36 -13.09 35.16
CA ALA A 25 -28.97 -14.37 35.73
C ALA A 25 -27.45 -14.49 35.95
N ALA A 26 -26.63 -14.06 34.98
CA ALA A 26 -25.17 -14.06 35.10
C ALA A 26 -24.66 -13.06 36.16
N LEU A 27 -25.33 -11.92 36.31
CA LEU A 27 -24.98 -10.89 37.29
C LEU A 27 -25.35 -11.27 38.73
N LYS A 28 -26.21 -12.29 38.96
CA LYS A 28 -26.62 -12.77 40.29
C LYS A 28 -27.07 -11.64 41.22
N GLY A 29 -27.87 -10.71 40.70
CA GLY A 29 -28.38 -9.55 41.43
C GLY A 29 -27.42 -8.35 41.54
N ALA A 30 -26.23 -8.42 40.92
CA ALA A 30 -25.39 -7.24 40.76
C ALA A 30 -26.02 -6.22 39.80
N ASP A 31 -25.81 -4.93 40.07
CA ASP A 31 -26.36 -3.85 39.27
C ASP A 31 -25.77 -3.82 37.85
N PHE A 32 -26.64 -3.90 36.83
CA PHE A 32 -26.26 -3.95 35.42
C PHE A 32 -25.44 -2.71 35.01
N ASP A 33 -25.90 -1.53 35.38
CA ASP A 33 -25.27 -0.26 34.99
C ASP A 33 -23.87 -0.12 35.58
N LYS A 34 -23.67 -0.52 36.83
CA LYS A 34 -22.36 -0.50 37.49
C LYS A 34 -21.40 -1.58 36.96
N ARG A 35 -21.91 -2.67 36.40
CA ARG A 35 -21.09 -3.84 36.02
C ARG A 35 -20.74 -3.89 34.54
N LEU A 36 -21.65 -3.48 33.66
CA LEU A 36 -21.53 -3.75 32.22
C LEU A 36 -21.57 -2.50 31.35
N VAL A 37 -22.01 -1.37 31.90
CA VAL A 37 -22.07 -0.11 31.17
C VAL A 37 -20.79 0.67 31.45
N SER A 38 -20.07 1.00 30.39
CA SER A 38 -18.93 1.90 30.47
C SER A 38 -19.32 3.30 29.99
N ARG A 39 -18.44 4.27 30.23
CA ARG A 39 -18.63 5.64 29.77
C ARG A 39 -17.34 6.15 29.17
N THR A 40 -17.46 6.92 28.08
CA THR A 40 -16.32 7.69 27.57
C THR A 40 -15.91 8.77 28.58
N SER A 41 -14.74 9.37 28.37
CA SER A 41 -14.28 10.54 29.13
C SER A 41 -15.26 11.72 29.05
N ASP A 42 -16.02 11.83 27.95
CA ASP A 42 -17.10 12.81 27.76
C ASP A 42 -18.44 12.41 28.40
N GLY A 43 -18.47 11.29 29.13
CA GLY A 43 -19.67 10.78 29.81
C GLY A 43 -20.67 10.07 28.90
N LEU A 44 -20.33 9.83 27.63
CA LEU A 44 -21.18 9.09 26.70
C LEU A 44 -21.31 7.65 27.17
N ARG A 45 -22.55 7.19 27.31
CA ARG A 45 -22.87 5.84 27.77
C ARG A 45 -22.56 4.82 26.67
N ILE A 46 -21.78 3.81 27.02
CA ILE A 46 -21.45 2.67 26.15
C ILE A 46 -22.18 1.44 26.69
N GLU A 47 -23.17 0.98 25.92
CA GLU A 47 -23.93 -0.24 26.23
C GLU A 47 -23.10 -1.49 25.91
N PRO A 48 -23.23 -2.57 26.68
CA PRO A 48 -22.54 -3.84 26.38
C PRO A 48 -23.07 -4.52 25.11
N LEU A 49 -24.25 -4.14 24.63
CA LEU A 49 -24.83 -4.61 23.38
C LEU A 49 -25.70 -3.52 22.75
N TYR A 50 -25.51 -3.27 21.46
CA TYR A 50 -26.32 -2.34 20.68
C TYR A 50 -27.21 -3.09 19.67
N PRO A 51 -28.47 -2.70 19.49
CA PRO A 51 -29.27 -3.20 18.37
C PRO A 51 -28.68 -2.70 17.05
N ARG A 52 -28.93 -3.44 15.97
CA ARG A 52 -28.55 -3.00 14.62
C ARG A 52 -29.26 -1.67 14.32
N ALA A 53 -28.47 -0.64 14.00
CA ALA A 53 -29.02 0.67 13.67
C ALA A 53 -29.86 0.60 12.37
N ALA A 54 -31.10 1.07 12.44
CA ALA A 54 -32.02 1.15 11.30
C ALA A 54 -31.96 2.54 10.63
N GLY A 55 -32.15 2.59 9.31
CA GLY A 55 -32.26 3.85 8.56
C GLY A 55 -30.97 4.71 8.54
N VAL A 56 -29.80 4.10 8.76
CA VAL A 56 -28.53 4.83 8.75
C VAL A 56 -27.96 4.98 7.35
N THR A 57 -27.70 6.22 6.93
CA THR A 57 -26.94 6.50 5.71
C THR A 57 -25.45 6.26 5.95
N ALA A 58 -24.77 5.61 5.00
CA ALA A 58 -23.33 5.47 5.01
C ALA A 58 -22.67 6.86 5.00
N ILE A 59 -21.64 7.05 5.82
CA ILE A 59 -20.84 8.27 5.81
C ILE A 59 -19.78 8.07 4.75
N ALA A 60 -19.91 8.75 3.61
CA ALA A 60 -18.92 8.70 2.54
C ALA A 60 -17.56 9.16 3.09
N GLY A 61 -16.57 8.28 2.99
CA GLY A 61 -15.21 8.50 3.51
C GLY A 61 -14.21 8.61 2.37
N ARG A 62 -14.00 7.48 1.72
CA ARG A 62 -13.20 7.25 0.52
C ARG A 62 -14.01 6.40 -0.45
N GLU A 63 -13.62 6.39 -1.71
CA GLU A 63 -14.17 5.44 -2.66
C GLU A 63 -13.96 4.00 -2.17
N PRO A 64 -14.94 3.09 -2.38
CA PRO A 64 -14.76 1.68 -2.06
C PRO A 64 -13.45 1.14 -2.66
N ALA A 65 -12.76 0.26 -1.93
CA ALA A 65 -11.47 -0.35 -2.31
C ALA A 65 -10.25 0.59 -2.49
N ALA A 66 -10.41 1.92 -2.44
CA ALA A 66 -9.26 2.83 -2.47
C ALA A 66 -8.40 2.68 -1.20
N ALA A 67 -7.09 2.43 -1.37
CA ALA A 67 -6.14 2.43 -0.26
C ALA A 67 -6.01 3.84 0.33
N TRP A 68 -5.73 3.95 1.64
CA TRP A 68 -5.27 5.22 2.20
C TRP A 68 -3.82 5.43 1.80
N SER A 69 -3.38 6.69 1.75
CA SER A 69 -1.95 6.97 1.64
C SER A 69 -1.25 6.60 2.94
N VAL A 70 -0.21 5.77 2.86
CA VAL A 70 0.68 5.47 3.99
C VAL A 70 1.75 6.55 4.00
N MET A 71 1.63 7.51 4.93
CA MET A 71 2.52 8.65 5.05
C MET A 71 3.63 8.34 6.05
N GLN A 72 4.82 7.98 5.58
CA GLN A 72 5.94 7.67 6.47
C GLN A 72 6.59 8.94 7.00
N ARG A 73 6.89 8.97 8.30
CA ARG A 73 7.60 10.10 8.91
C ARG A 73 9.07 10.09 8.50
N ALA A 74 9.57 11.27 8.14
CA ALA A 74 10.99 11.58 8.06
C ALA A 74 11.27 12.72 9.05
N ASP A 75 11.85 12.35 10.19
CA ASP A 75 11.98 13.23 11.35
C ASP A 75 13.39 13.22 11.97
N HIS A 76 14.32 12.43 11.46
CA HIS A 76 15.69 12.47 11.96
C HIS A 76 16.31 13.89 11.82
N PRO A 77 16.97 14.44 12.85
CA PRO A 77 17.49 15.82 12.82
C PRO A 77 18.68 15.99 11.86
N ASP A 78 19.48 14.94 11.66
CA ASP A 78 20.48 14.89 10.59
C ASP A 78 19.79 14.63 9.23
N PRO A 79 19.91 15.54 8.23
CA PRO A 79 19.19 15.40 6.97
C PRO A 79 19.58 14.18 6.14
N LYS A 80 20.82 13.70 6.24
CA LYS A 80 21.26 12.49 5.51
C LYS A 80 20.60 11.23 6.10
N ALA A 81 20.52 11.15 7.42
CA ALA A 81 19.79 10.07 8.07
C ALA A 81 18.27 10.18 7.86
N ALA A 82 17.73 11.41 7.77
CA ALA A 82 16.33 11.61 7.39
C ALA A 82 16.04 11.15 5.95
N ASN A 83 16.99 11.33 5.02
CA ASN A 83 16.91 10.79 3.68
C ASN A 83 16.85 9.26 3.68
N ALA A 84 17.75 8.61 4.43
CA ALA A 84 17.73 7.16 4.57
C ALA A 84 16.39 6.65 5.14
N GLN A 85 15.84 7.34 6.14
CA GLN A 85 14.50 7.05 6.70
C GLN A 85 13.39 7.22 5.66
N ALA A 86 13.44 8.29 4.87
CA ALA A 86 12.45 8.58 3.83
C ALA A 86 12.46 7.53 2.71
N LEU A 87 13.64 7.23 2.15
CA LEU A 87 13.81 6.23 1.09
C LEU A 87 13.42 4.84 1.58
N HIS A 88 13.90 4.44 2.77
CA HIS A 88 13.51 3.17 3.36
C HIS A 88 11.99 3.04 3.52
N GLY A 89 11.30 4.10 3.95
CA GLY A 89 9.85 4.12 4.02
C GLY A 89 9.18 3.87 2.67
N LEU A 90 9.60 4.60 1.64
CA LEU A 90 9.04 4.51 0.29
C LEU A 90 9.31 3.15 -0.36
N GLU A 91 10.53 2.63 -0.19
CA GLU A 91 10.94 1.30 -0.68
C GLU A 91 10.15 0.17 0.01
N ASN A 92 9.64 0.40 1.22
CA ASN A 92 8.87 -0.57 2.00
C ASN A 92 7.36 -0.30 2.03
N GLY A 93 6.84 0.36 0.98
CA GLY A 93 5.40 0.47 0.73
C GLY A 93 4.72 1.70 1.33
N ALA A 94 5.47 2.65 1.88
CA ALA A 94 4.93 3.98 2.12
C ALA A 94 4.62 4.65 0.78
N THR A 95 3.48 5.34 0.71
CA THR A 95 3.01 6.00 -0.51
C THR A 95 3.15 7.52 -0.43
N GLY A 96 3.93 8.03 0.53
CA GLY A 96 4.06 9.44 0.82
C GLY A 96 4.92 9.68 2.07
N LEU A 97 5.34 10.93 2.27
CA LEU A 97 6.21 11.31 3.38
C LEU A 97 5.61 12.45 4.20
N THR A 98 5.76 12.38 5.51
CA THR A 98 5.57 13.51 6.42
C THR A 98 6.93 14.00 6.90
N LEU A 99 7.35 15.18 6.45
CA LEU A 99 8.57 15.83 6.90
C LEU A 99 8.30 16.59 8.19
N VAL A 100 8.92 16.14 9.28
CA VAL A 100 8.64 16.67 10.60
C VAL A 100 9.67 17.72 10.95
N MET A 101 9.22 18.95 11.19
CA MET A 101 10.11 20.05 11.54
C MET A 101 10.37 20.09 13.04
N THR A 102 11.55 20.58 13.42
CA THR A 102 11.90 20.72 14.82
C THR A 102 10.92 21.63 15.55
N GLY A 103 10.50 21.21 16.76
CA GLY A 103 9.53 21.94 17.57
C GLY A 103 8.07 21.86 17.12
N SER A 104 7.75 21.10 16.06
CA SER A 104 6.38 20.88 15.61
C SER A 104 5.57 20.04 16.60
N VAL A 105 4.26 19.91 16.38
CA VAL A 105 3.39 19.13 17.27
C VAL A 105 3.84 17.67 17.33
N GLY A 106 4.15 17.09 16.17
CA GLY A 106 4.62 15.71 16.04
C GLY A 106 6.12 15.52 16.20
N ALA A 107 6.91 16.53 16.58
CA ALA A 107 8.38 16.42 16.64
C ALA A 107 8.88 15.44 17.72
N TYR A 108 8.27 15.44 18.91
CA TYR A 108 8.67 14.63 20.07
C TYR A 108 10.18 14.61 20.40
N GLY A 109 10.89 15.71 20.12
CA GLY A 109 12.33 15.85 20.35
C GLY A 109 13.22 15.64 19.12
N PHE A 110 12.62 15.28 17.98
CA PHE A 110 13.26 15.13 16.68
C PHE A 110 12.88 16.30 15.75
N GLY A 111 13.23 16.17 14.47
CA GLY A 111 12.77 17.01 13.37
C GLY A 111 13.89 17.77 12.67
N LEU A 112 13.66 18.03 11.38
CA LEU A 112 14.54 18.82 10.52
C LEU A 112 14.45 20.32 10.86
N ASP A 113 15.51 21.08 10.58
CA ASP A 113 15.54 22.53 10.81
C ASP A 113 14.69 23.33 9.79
N GLY A 114 14.22 22.68 8.73
CA GLY A 114 13.40 23.27 7.67
C GLY A 114 14.16 24.20 6.72
N SER A 115 15.49 24.16 6.72
CA SER A 115 16.33 24.89 5.77
C SER A 115 16.26 24.28 4.37
N GLU A 116 16.55 25.09 3.35
CA GLU A 116 16.66 24.60 1.98
C GLU A 116 17.73 23.52 1.84
N ALA A 117 18.86 23.67 2.54
CA ALA A 117 19.94 22.67 2.56
C ALA A 117 19.49 21.34 3.17
N ALA A 118 18.75 21.38 4.28
CA ALA A 118 18.19 20.18 4.89
C ALA A 118 17.21 19.48 3.93
N PHE A 119 16.32 20.22 3.26
CA PHE A 119 15.40 19.63 2.28
C PHE A 119 16.10 19.03 1.07
N ARG A 120 17.12 19.70 0.52
CA ARG A 120 17.90 19.15 -0.61
C ARG A 120 18.54 17.82 -0.25
N GLN A 121 19.06 17.71 0.97
CA GLN A 121 19.71 16.49 1.42
C GLN A 121 18.70 15.41 1.84
N SER A 122 17.62 15.76 2.54
CA SER A 122 16.63 14.80 3.02
C SER A 122 15.74 14.23 1.91
N LEU A 123 15.57 14.96 0.81
CA LEU A 123 14.74 14.55 -0.34
C LEU A 123 15.57 14.12 -1.56
N ASP A 124 16.88 13.92 -1.41
CA ASP A 124 17.71 13.39 -2.49
C ASP A 124 17.19 12.00 -2.93
N GLY A 125 17.01 11.80 -4.24
CA GLY A 125 16.40 10.59 -4.79
C GLY A 125 14.88 10.45 -4.65
N VAL A 126 14.18 11.41 -4.01
CA VAL A 126 12.71 11.38 -3.88
C VAL A 126 12.04 12.11 -5.06
N TRP A 127 11.09 11.45 -5.73
CA TRP A 127 10.37 12.02 -6.88
C TRP A 127 9.17 12.87 -6.41
N LEU A 128 9.35 14.19 -6.34
CA LEU A 128 8.39 15.13 -5.70
C LEU A 128 7.07 15.35 -6.48
N ASP A 129 7.02 14.94 -7.74
CA ASP A 129 5.83 14.89 -8.60
C ASP A 129 5.06 13.57 -8.50
N ALA A 130 5.67 12.52 -7.91
CA ALA A 130 5.04 11.22 -7.68
C ALA A 130 4.69 10.97 -6.21
N VAL A 131 5.49 11.50 -5.28
CA VAL A 131 5.38 11.24 -3.83
C VAL A 131 4.66 12.41 -3.14
N PRO A 132 3.47 12.18 -2.54
CA PRO A 132 2.84 13.16 -1.66
C PRO A 132 3.72 13.52 -0.47
N ILE A 133 3.89 14.82 -0.24
CA ILE A 133 4.67 15.36 0.88
C ILE A 133 3.76 16.14 1.82
N GLU A 134 3.88 15.90 3.12
CA GLU A 134 3.19 16.64 4.16
C GLU A 134 4.20 17.29 5.10
N LEU A 135 4.02 18.58 5.40
CA LEU A 135 4.85 19.29 6.37
C LEU A 135 4.18 19.30 7.75
N ASP A 136 4.94 18.96 8.79
CA ASP A 136 4.58 19.19 10.20
C ASP A 136 5.42 20.35 10.74
N LEU A 137 4.85 21.55 10.69
CA LEU A 137 5.56 22.80 10.91
C LEU A 137 5.58 23.24 12.38
N SER A 138 6.53 24.12 12.71
CA SER A 138 6.59 24.83 13.98
C SER A 138 6.68 26.34 13.80
N THR A 139 6.58 27.09 14.90
CA THR A 139 6.80 28.54 14.89
C THR A 139 8.24 28.92 14.55
N GLN A 140 9.19 28.00 14.80
CA GLN A 140 10.62 28.18 14.54
C GLN A 140 10.94 27.95 13.06
N THR A 141 10.23 27.03 12.41
CA THR A 141 10.44 26.63 11.02
C THR A 141 9.36 27.17 10.07
N LYS A 142 8.84 28.36 10.36
CA LYS A 142 7.72 28.97 9.60
C LYS A 142 8.00 29.16 8.10
N GLU A 143 9.27 29.31 7.72
CA GLU A 143 9.71 29.49 6.32
C GLU A 143 9.90 28.15 5.59
N ALA A 144 9.78 27.01 6.28
CA ALA A 144 10.08 25.69 5.71
C ALA A 144 9.23 25.38 4.47
N GLY A 145 7.96 25.81 4.43
CA GLY A 145 7.13 25.67 3.24
C GLY A 145 7.68 26.41 2.01
N LEU A 146 8.18 27.63 2.20
CA LEU A 146 8.79 28.42 1.12
C LEU A 146 10.17 27.87 0.73
N ASN A 147 10.94 27.35 1.69
CA ASN A 147 12.21 26.70 1.43
C ASN A 147 12.02 25.41 0.61
N LEU A 148 11.01 24.59 0.94
CA LEU A 148 10.67 23.41 0.13
C LEU A 148 10.24 23.81 -1.29
N ALA A 149 9.43 24.85 -1.43
CA ALA A 149 9.05 25.38 -2.74
C ALA A 149 10.27 25.84 -3.56
N ALA A 150 11.28 26.45 -2.93
CA ALA A 150 12.53 26.80 -3.58
C ALA A 150 13.32 25.57 -4.05
N VAL A 151 13.33 24.48 -3.26
CA VAL A 151 13.91 23.19 -3.68
C VAL A 151 13.18 22.63 -4.89
N VAL A 152 11.85 22.51 -4.86
CA VAL A 152 11.03 22.03 -5.98
C VAL A 152 11.36 22.79 -7.27
N LYS A 153 11.37 24.13 -7.18
CA LYS A 153 11.71 24.99 -8.32
C LYS A 153 13.12 24.74 -8.85
N SER A 154 14.10 24.60 -7.95
CA SER A 154 15.49 24.38 -8.36
C SER A 154 15.74 23.02 -8.99
N LEU A 155 14.89 22.03 -8.71
CA LEU A 155 14.92 20.71 -9.32
C LEU A 155 14.19 20.69 -10.68
N GLY A 156 13.57 21.80 -11.08
CA GLY A 156 12.83 21.89 -12.34
C GLY A 156 11.50 21.12 -12.34
N VAL A 157 11.01 20.74 -11.16
CA VAL A 157 9.72 20.05 -11.00
C VAL A 157 8.59 21.07 -11.09
N ASP A 158 7.55 20.76 -11.87
CA ASP A 158 6.35 21.58 -11.94
C ASP A 158 5.61 21.56 -10.59
N ALA A 159 5.46 22.73 -9.97
CA ALA A 159 4.75 22.88 -8.71
C ALA A 159 3.30 22.36 -8.79
N ALA A 160 2.66 22.48 -9.94
CA ALA A 160 1.29 22.01 -10.15
C ALA A 160 1.19 20.47 -10.23
N ALA A 161 2.28 19.78 -10.54
CA ALA A 161 2.35 18.32 -10.53
C ALA A 161 2.63 17.75 -9.13
N THR A 162 3.13 18.57 -8.20
CA THR A 162 3.43 18.12 -6.83
C THR A 162 2.18 17.99 -5.96
N GLN A 163 2.22 17.05 -5.02
CA GLN A 163 1.17 16.85 -4.01
C GLN A 163 1.67 17.24 -2.62
N ILE A 164 1.84 18.55 -2.38
CA ILE A 164 2.41 19.08 -1.13
C ILE A 164 1.31 19.66 -0.22
N ARG A 165 1.23 19.13 1.00
CA ARG A 165 0.39 19.65 2.09
C ARG A 165 1.26 20.50 3.00
N PHE A 166 1.14 21.82 2.90
CA PHE A 166 1.98 22.76 3.65
C PHE A 166 1.61 22.84 5.13
N GLY A 167 0.36 22.57 5.49
CA GLY A 167 -0.04 22.29 6.88
C GLY A 167 0.28 23.38 7.90
N HIS A 168 0.07 24.66 7.58
CA HIS A 168 0.19 25.72 8.58
C HIS A 168 -0.92 25.61 9.64
N ASP A 169 -0.54 25.57 10.92
CA ASP A 169 -1.47 25.49 12.07
C ASP A 169 -1.10 26.50 13.18
N PRO A 170 -1.30 27.81 12.97
CA PRO A 170 -0.95 28.82 13.97
C PRO A 170 -1.69 28.64 15.30
N LEU A 171 -2.94 28.16 15.28
CA LEU A 171 -3.75 28.00 16.49
C LEU A 171 -3.36 26.74 17.27
N GLY A 172 -3.05 25.62 16.60
CA GLY A 172 -2.48 24.44 17.24
C GLY A 172 -1.10 24.71 17.84
N LEU A 173 -0.25 25.48 17.15
CA LEU A 173 1.05 25.89 17.67
C LEU A 173 0.91 26.84 18.87
N MET A 174 -0.06 27.75 18.86
CA MET A 174 -0.39 28.58 20.04
C MET A 174 -0.83 27.70 21.20
N ALA A 175 -1.75 26.75 20.97
CA ALA A 175 -2.25 25.87 22.01
C ALA A 175 -1.11 25.05 22.65
N ARG A 176 -0.15 24.60 21.85
CA ARG A 176 1.06 23.88 22.32
C ARG A 176 2.02 24.79 23.09
N ALA A 177 2.28 25.99 22.59
CA ALA A 177 3.28 26.90 23.18
C ALA A 177 2.74 27.71 24.37
N GLY A 178 1.42 27.80 24.53
CA GLY A 178 0.76 28.65 25.53
C GLY A 178 0.90 30.15 25.25
N VAL A 179 1.51 30.53 24.13
CA VAL A 179 1.80 31.91 23.75
C VAL A 179 1.47 32.11 22.28
N MET A 180 0.80 33.22 21.96
CA MET A 180 0.68 33.70 20.59
C MET A 180 1.77 34.74 20.33
N PRO A 181 2.76 34.49 19.45
CA PRO A 181 3.89 35.41 19.25
C PRO A 181 3.51 36.79 18.69
N ARG A 182 2.32 36.90 18.08
CA ARG A 182 1.80 38.14 17.48
C ARG A 182 0.27 38.14 17.49
N PRO A 183 -0.39 39.30 17.45
CA PRO A 183 -1.84 39.39 17.30
C PRO A 183 -2.40 38.54 16.15
N TRP A 184 -3.63 38.05 16.28
CA TRP A 184 -4.24 37.16 15.29
C TRP A 184 -4.34 37.80 13.90
N ASN A 185 -4.73 39.07 13.82
CA ASN A 185 -4.79 39.82 12.56
C ASN A 185 -3.43 39.87 11.83
N GLU A 186 -2.33 40.07 12.55
CA GLU A 186 -0.99 40.03 11.96
C GLU A 186 -0.59 38.63 11.49
N THR A 187 -1.05 37.59 12.21
CA THR A 187 -0.86 36.19 11.79
C THR A 187 -1.62 35.89 10.50
N VAL A 188 -2.87 36.36 10.38
CA VAL A 188 -3.68 36.25 9.16
C VAL A 188 -2.98 36.89 7.97
N THR A 189 -2.49 38.13 8.11
CA THR A 189 -1.76 38.82 7.03
C THR A 189 -0.51 38.05 6.60
N LEU A 190 0.27 37.55 7.57
CA LEU A 190 1.48 36.77 7.27
C LEU A 190 1.15 35.48 6.50
N LEU A 191 0.18 34.70 6.98
CA LEU A 191 -0.16 33.40 6.39
C LEU A 191 -0.80 33.56 5.01
N ASN A 192 -1.71 34.51 4.83
CA ASN A 192 -2.25 34.80 3.49
C ASN A 192 -1.13 35.21 2.53
N GLY A 193 -0.17 36.02 2.97
CA GLY A 193 0.99 36.36 2.14
C GLY A 193 1.90 35.17 1.79
N ILE A 194 2.04 34.18 2.68
CA ILE A 194 2.76 32.92 2.38
C ILE A 194 1.97 32.11 1.35
N VAL A 195 0.66 31.97 1.56
CA VAL A 195 -0.23 31.23 0.66
C VAL A 195 -0.26 31.83 -0.73
N ASP A 196 -0.35 33.16 -0.85
CA ASP A 196 -0.27 33.86 -2.14
C ASP A 196 1.06 33.61 -2.86
N ARG A 197 2.17 33.61 -2.11
CA ARG A 197 3.50 33.30 -2.67
C ARG A 197 3.62 31.86 -3.15
N LEU A 198 3.02 30.90 -2.45
CA LEU A 198 3.03 29.49 -2.86
C LEU A 198 2.07 29.26 -4.05
N ALA A 199 0.85 29.79 -3.98
CA ALA A 199 -0.14 29.66 -5.04
C ALA A 199 0.32 30.33 -6.35
N SER A 200 0.97 31.50 -6.28
CA SER A 200 1.54 32.17 -7.47
C SER A 200 2.70 31.40 -8.11
N GLN A 201 3.31 30.44 -7.41
CA GLN A 201 4.29 29.52 -7.95
C GLN A 201 3.67 28.25 -8.55
N GLY A 202 2.35 28.06 -8.44
CA GLY A 202 1.62 26.92 -9.01
C GLY A 202 1.24 25.83 -8.02
N PHE A 203 1.56 25.97 -6.72
CA PHE A 203 1.18 24.97 -5.72
C PHE A 203 -0.33 24.99 -5.43
N GLY A 204 -0.96 23.81 -5.43
CA GLY A 204 -2.41 23.65 -5.17
C GLY A 204 -2.80 23.57 -3.69
N GLY A 205 -1.84 23.41 -2.78
CA GLY A 205 -2.11 23.14 -1.36
C GLY A 205 -2.57 21.69 -1.10
N PRO A 206 -3.21 21.40 0.05
CA PRO A 206 -3.74 22.34 1.04
C PRO A 206 -2.66 23.09 1.82
N PHE A 207 -3.02 24.28 2.33
CA PHE A 207 -2.09 25.19 3.00
C PHE A 207 -2.24 25.23 4.51
N ALA A 208 -3.41 24.93 5.05
CA ALA A 208 -3.68 24.94 6.48
C ALA A 208 -4.11 23.55 6.98
N VAL A 209 -3.74 23.23 8.22
CA VAL A 209 -4.19 22.01 8.90
C VAL A 209 -4.86 22.37 10.22
N ALA A 210 -6.02 21.78 10.46
CA ALA A 210 -6.63 21.75 11.78
C ALA A 210 -6.18 20.48 12.49
N ASP A 211 -5.15 20.59 13.33
CA ASP A 211 -4.49 19.45 13.98
C ASP A 211 -4.97 19.23 15.42
N GLY A 212 -5.54 18.06 15.68
CA GLY A 212 -6.05 17.63 16.98
C GLY A 212 -5.03 16.91 17.85
N ARG A 213 -3.85 16.54 17.31
CA ARG A 213 -2.85 15.72 18.03
C ARG A 213 -2.38 16.39 19.32
N SER A 214 -2.31 17.73 19.35
CA SER A 214 -1.90 18.49 20.54
C SER A 214 -2.91 18.36 21.69
N VAL A 215 -4.20 18.45 21.40
CA VAL A 215 -5.29 18.26 22.38
C VAL A 215 -5.27 16.84 22.92
N HIS A 216 -5.15 15.86 22.02
CA HIS A 216 -5.02 14.47 22.40
C HIS A 216 -3.78 14.25 23.28
N ALA A 217 -2.59 14.69 22.86
CA ALA A 217 -1.36 14.53 23.65
C ALA A 217 -1.45 15.19 25.05
N ALA A 218 -2.23 16.26 25.20
CA ALA A 218 -2.49 16.93 26.48
C ALA A 218 -3.52 16.22 27.38
N GLY A 219 -4.08 15.09 26.95
CA GLY A 219 -5.10 14.34 27.70
C GLY A 219 -6.53 14.78 27.43
N GLY A 220 -6.77 15.54 26.36
CA GLY A 220 -8.11 15.92 25.94
C GLY A 220 -8.95 14.74 25.47
N SER A 221 -10.26 14.85 25.68
CA SER A 221 -11.26 13.89 25.20
C SER A 221 -11.51 14.01 23.70
N GLU A 222 -12.25 13.06 23.14
CA GLU A 222 -12.60 13.05 21.73
C GLU A 222 -13.50 14.22 21.36
N ALA A 223 -14.45 14.59 22.22
CA ALA A 223 -15.27 15.79 21.98
C ALA A 223 -14.43 17.07 22.02
N GLN A 224 -13.43 17.16 22.92
CA GLN A 224 -12.52 18.30 22.99
C GLN A 224 -11.62 18.39 21.75
N GLU A 225 -11.06 17.27 21.30
CA GLU A 225 -10.27 17.20 20.06
C GLU A 225 -11.10 17.64 18.86
N LEU A 226 -12.33 17.11 18.71
CA LEU A 226 -13.25 17.50 17.63
C LEU A 226 -13.63 18.99 17.69
N ALA A 227 -13.98 19.49 18.87
CA ALA A 227 -14.33 20.90 19.05
C ALA A 227 -13.16 21.82 18.70
N PHE A 228 -11.94 21.45 19.09
CA PHE A 228 -10.73 22.20 18.79
C PHE A 228 -10.45 22.27 17.29
N VAL A 229 -10.42 21.12 16.59
CA VAL A 229 -10.13 21.13 15.15
C VAL A 229 -11.21 21.81 14.33
N LEU A 230 -12.49 21.68 14.71
CA LEU A 230 -13.58 22.39 14.03
C LEU A 230 -13.50 23.90 14.27
N GLY A 231 -13.17 24.33 15.49
CA GLY A 231 -12.93 25.74 15.82
C GLY A 231 -11.79 26.33 14.99
N ASN A 232 -10.66 25.62 14.89
CA ASN A 232 -9.52 26.04 14.09
C ASN A 232 -9.89 26.12 12.60
N ALA A 233 -10.56 25.10 12.06
CA ALA A 233 -10.97 25.10 10.65
C ALA A 233 -11.93 26.27 10.31
N VAL A 234 -12.86 26.62 11.20
CA VAL A 234 -13.72 27.80 11.02
C VAL A 234 -12.91 29.10 11.06
N ALA A 235 -11.91 29.20 11.95
CA ALA A 235 -11.01 30.36 11.97
C ALA A 235 -10.20 30.47 10.68
N TYR A 236 -9.75 29.34 10.11
CA TYR A 236 -9.00 29.30 8.85
C TYR A 236 -9.88 29.61 7.64
N LEU A 237 -11.15 29.17 7.61
CA LEU A 237 -12.10 29.61 6.58
C LEU A 237 -12.24 31.14 6.56
N ARG A 238 -12.39 31.76 7.73
CA ARG A 238 -12.47 33.21 7.87
C ARG A 238 -11.16 33.90 7.47
N MET A 239 -10.01 33.33 7.81
CA MET A 239 -8.70 33.84 7.42
C MET A 239 -8.56 33.91 5.89
N PHE A 240 -8.93 32.84 5.19
CA PHE A 240 -8.87 32.79 3.73
C PHE A 240 -9.90 33.72 3.07
N GLU A 241 -11.12 33.81 3.62
CA GLU A 241 -12.14 34.74 3.15
C GLU A 241 -11.68 36.21 3.28
N GLN A 242 -11.05 36.57 4.40
CA GLN A 242 -10.42 37.88 4.59
C GLN A 242 -9.27 38.15 3.60
N GLY A 243 -8.62 37.09 3.12
CA GLY A 243 -7.63 37.14 2.03
C GLY A 243 -8.25 37.21 0.63
N GLY A 244 -9.59 37.25 0.51
CA GLY A 244 -10.29 37.31 -0.77
C GLY A 244 -10.59 35.96 -1.43
N ILE A 245 -10.35 34.84 -0.73
CA ILE A 245 -10.65 33.50 -1.25
C ILE A 245 -12.07 33.11 -0.87
N ALA A 246 -12.93 32.85 -1.85
CA ALA A 246 -14.31 32.42 -1.61
C ALA A 246 -14.37 31.13 -0.78
N LEU A 247 -15.36 31.01 0.11
CA LEU A 247 -15.48 29.88 1.05
C LEU A 247 -15.47 28.50 0.37
N ASP A 248 -16.06 28.36 -0.84
CA ASP A 248 -16.05 27.09 -1.59
C ASP A 248 -14.63 26.66 -2.03
N ALA A 249 -13.76 27.64 -2.33
CA ALA A 249 -12.36 27.39 -2.65
C ALA A 249 -11.55 27.21 -1.35
N ALA A 250 -11.76 28.06 -0.35
CA ALA A 250 -11.05 28.05 0.93
C ALA A 250 -11.16 26.69 1.65
N ARG A 251 -12.31 26.02 1.60
CA ARG A 251 -12.49 24.69 2.23
C ARG A 251 -11.55 23.61 1.69
N LYS A 252 -11.05 23.73 0.45
CA LYS A 252 -10.08 22.79 -0.13
C LYS A 252 -8.64 23.05 0.34
N LEU A 253 -8.39 24.25 0.87
CA LEU A 253 -7.08 24.66 1.37
C LEU A 253 -6.84 24.23 2.82
N ILE A 254 -7.85 23.62 3.46
CA ILE A 254 -7.85 23.16 4.84
C ILE A 254 -8.00 21.64 4.85
N PHE A 255 -7.16 20.96 5.62
CA PHE A 255 -7.36 19.55 5.95
C PHE A 255 -7.33 19.32 7.45
N PHE A 256 -7.79 18.15 7.88
CA PHE A 256 -7.85 17.77 9.29
C PHE A 256 -6.81 16.70 9.60
N ARG A 257 -6.22 16.78 10.79
CA ARG A 257 -5.35 15.73 11.33
C ARG A 257 -5.84 15.35 12.72
N LEU A 258 -6.15 14.07 12.92
CA LEU A 258 -6.65 13.54 14.19
C LEU A 258 -5.75 12.43 14.72
N ALA A 259 -5.73 12.26 16.05
CA ALA A 259 -5.07 11.12 16.67
C ALA A 259 -5.94 9.85 16.54
N ALA A 260 -5.32 8.70 16.28
CA ALA A 260 -5.94 7.38 16.39
C ALA A 260 -5.42 6.69 17.66
N ASP A 261 -6.32 6.35 18.59
CA ASP A 261 -5.95 5.84 19.91
C ASP A 261 -6.32 4.34 20.06
N ALA A 262 -5.89 3.73 21.16
CA ALA A 262 -6.11 2.31 21.46
C ALA A 262 -7.59 1.93 21.55
N ASP A 263 -8.49 2.86 21.92
CA ASP A 263 -9.93 2.63 21.80
C ASP A 263 -10.37 2.75 20.33
N GLN A 264 -10.42 1.60 19.66
CA GLN A 264 -10.73 1.49 18.24
C GLN A 264 -12.14 2.00 17.91
N PHE A 265 -13.14 1.71 18.74
CA PHE A 265 -14.53 2.07 18.46
C PHE A 265 -14.76 3.56 18.61
N ILE A 266 -14.23 4.14 19.67
CA ILE A 266 -14.31 5.59 19.91
C ILE A 266 -13.46 6.34 18.88
N THR A 267 -12.30 5.82 18.49
CA THR A 267 -11.52 6.34 17.36
C THR A 267 -12.36 6.34 16.08
N MET A 268 -12.94 5.21 15.67
CA MET A 268 -13.80 5.16 14.48
C MET A 268 -14.99 6.14 14.57
N ALA A 269 -15.63 6.23 15.73
CA ALA A 269 -16.73 7.17 15.96
C ALA A 269 -16.28 8.63 15.81
N LYS A 270 -15.11 8.99 16.33
CA LYS A 270 -14.53 10.34 16.24
C LYS A 270 -14.30 10.78 14.80
N PHE A 271 -13.62 9.97 13.99
CA PHE A 271 -13.36 10.30 12.57
C PHE A 271 -14.66 10.44 11.76
N ARG A 272 -15.66 9.60 12.06
CA ARG A 272 -17.01 9.68 11.45
C ARG A 272 -17.78 10.91 11.91
N ALA A 273 -17.66 11.27 13.20
CA ALA A 273 -18.27 12.46 13.77
C ALA A 273 -17.68 13.74 13.18
N LEU A 274 -16.35 13.81 12.98
CA LEU A 274 -15.70 14.94 12.30
C LEU A 274 -16.35 15.23 10.95
N ARG A 275 -16.50 14.22 10.09
CA ARG A 275 -17.10 14.38 8.75
C ARG A 275 -18.54 14.90 8.82
N LYS A 276 -19.34 14.38 9.77
CA LYS A 276 -20.72 14.83 9.99
C LYS A 276 -20.78 16.27 10.49
N LEU A 277 -19.94 16.62 11.46
CA LEU A 277 -19.89 17.96 12.05
C LEU A 277 -19.39 18.98 11.02
N TRP A 278 -18.35 18.64 10.26
CA TRP A 278 -17.85 19.50 9.19
C TRP A 278 -18.90 19.76 8.11
N ALA A 279 -19.65 18.74 7.68
CA ALA A 279 -20.76 18.93 6.75
C ALA A 279 -21.83 19.91 7.30
N ARG A 280 -22.06 19.93 8.62
CA ARG A 280 -22.95 20.92 9.25
C ARG A 280 -22.36 22.33 9.25
N VAL A 281 -21.05 22.46 9.47
CA VAL A 281 -20.33 23.74 9.35
C VAL A 281 -20.45 24.27 7.92
N GLU A 282 -20.19 23.43 6.91
CA GLU A 282 -20.32 23.81 5.50
C GLU A 282 -21.76 24.26 5.16
N GLN A 283 -22.78 23.54 5.63
CA GLN A 283 -24.18 23.95 5.47
C GLN A 283 -24.46 25.30 6.11
N ALA A 284 -23.95 25.54 7.33
CA ALA A 284 -24.10 26.81 8.02
C ALA A 284 -23.40 27.97 7.30
N CYS A 285 -22.33 27.67 6.56
CA CYS A 285 -21.65 28.61 5.65
C CYS A 285 -22.37 28.78 4.30
N GLY A 286 -23.53 28.15 4.07
CA GLY A 286 -24.26 28.20 2.81
C GLY A 286 -23.66 27.35 1.69
N LEU A 287 -22.76 26.43 2.01
CA LEU A 287 -22.11 25.54 1.05
C LEU A 287 -22.83 24.20 0.96
N THR A 288 -22.83 23.59 -0.23
CA THR A 288 -23.15 22.17 -0.38
C THR A 288 -22.01 21.33 0.22
N PRO A 289 -22.27 20.45 1.21
CA PRO A 289 -21.22 19.69 1.85
C PRO A 289 -20.39 18.85 0.90
N ARG A 290 -19.08 18.76 1.16
CA ARG A 290 -18.16 17.83 0.49
C ARG A 290 -17.40 17.02 1.54
N PRO A 291 -16.95 15.80 1.23
CA PRO A 291 -16.16 15.01 2.16
C PRO A 291 -14.91 15.79 2.62
N ALA A 292 -14.72 15.89 3.93
CA ALA A 292 -13.51 16.48 4.51
C ALA A 292 -12.29 15.62 4.17
N PHE A 293 -11.17 16.27 3.87
CA PHE A 293 -9.88 15.59 3.76
C PHE A 293 -9.28 15.41 5.15
N VAL A 294 -9.09 14.15 5.56
CA VAL A 294 -8.70 13.79 6.93
C VAL A 294 -7.49 12.88 6.89
N THR A 295 -6.47 13.25 7.66
CA THR A 295 -5.27 12.45 7.96
C THR A 295 -5.37 11.93 9.39
N ALA A 296 -4.69 10.82 9.66
CA ALA A 296 -4.67 10.16 10.95
C ALA A 296 -3.23 9.87 11.37
N GLU A 297 -2.93 10.04 12.65
CA GLU A 297 -1.67 9.57 13.24
C GLU A 297 -1.97 8.74 14.49
N THR A 298 -1.38 7.56 14.60
CA THR A 298 -1.47 6.76 15.83
C THR A 298 -0.92 7.54 17.01
N ALA A 299 -1.65 7.54 18.12
CA ALA A 299 -1.36 8.40 19.26
C ALA A 299 0.03 8.11 19.85
N TRP A 300 0.92 9.10 19.89
CA TRP A 300 2.23 8.91 20.51
C TRP A 300 2.14 8.58 22.01
N ARG A 301 1.12 9.14 22.70
CA ARG A 301 0.94 8.98 24.15
C ARG A 301 0.64 7.55 24.61
N MET A 302 0.21 6.65 23.70
CA MET A 302 -0.05 5.25 24.04
C MET A 302 1.23 4.39 24.02
N MET A 303 2.35 4.93 23.52
CA MET A 303 3.61 4.21 23.45
C MET A 303 4.27 4.11 24.82
N THR A 304 4.80 2.92 25.14
CA THR A 304 5.46 2.65 26.42
C THR A 304 6.97 2.55 26.25
N ARG A 305 7.72 3.21 27.14
CA ARG A 305 9.19 3.04 27.22
C ARG A 305 9.57 1.63 27.74
N ARG A 306 8.70 1.02 28.52
CA ARG A 306 8.87 -0.34 29.03
C ARG A 306 8.12 -1.27 28.10
N ASP A 307 8.71 -2.42 27.81
CA ASP A 307 8.12 -3.42 26.93
C ASP A 307 7.77 -2.83 25.56
N ALA A 308 8.74 -2.15 24.96
CA ALA A 308 8.54 -1.31 23.77
C ALA A 308 8.14 -2.13 22.53
N ASP A 309 8.44 -3.44 22.53
CA ASP A 309 8.07 -4.37 21.46
C ASP A 309 6.58 -4.73 21.46
N VAL A 310 5.83 -4.34 22.51
CA VAL A 310 4.36 -4.53 22.64
C VAL A 310 3.58 -3.31 22.11
N ALA A 311 4.24 -2.42 21.36
CA ALA A 311 3.56 -1.32 20.69
C ALA A 311 2.44 -1.85 19.78
N LEU A 312 1.22 -1.37 20.02
CA LEU A 312 0.02 -1.80 19.33
C LEU A 312 0.06 -1.30 17.88
N ASP A 313 0.22 -2.20 16.92
CA ASP A 313 0.01 -1.91 15.51
C ASP A 313 -1.51 -1.80 15.25
N LEU A 314 -1.97 -0.60 14.89
CA LEU A 314 -3.36 -0.33 14.48
C LEU A 314 -3.52 -0.43 12.96
N THR A 315 -2.73 -1.27 12.29
CA THR A 315 -2.95 -1.62 10.88
C THR A 315 -4.31 -2.28 10.75
N PRO A 316 -5.27 -1.65 10.04
CA PRO A 316 -6.60 -2.21 9.92
C PRO A 316 -6.58 -3.51 9.11
N PRO A 317 -7.41 -4.50 9.47
CA PRO A 317 -7.61 -5.70 8.68
C PRO A 317 -7.96 -5.34 7.22
N ARG A 318 -7.32 -6.02 6.28
CA ARG A 318 -7.47 -5.77 4.83
C ARG A 318 -8.77 -6.37 4.30
N ALA A 319 -9.39 -7.29 5.05
CA ALA A 319 -10.68 -7.88 4.75
C ALA A 319 -11.63 -7.95 5.97
N PRO A 320 -12.95 -8.02 5.75
CA PRO A 320 -13.92 -8.26 6.81
C PRO A 320 -13.68 -9.63 7.48
N GLY A 321 -13.39 -9.64 8.78
CA GLY A 321 -13.17 -10.87 9.56
C GLY A 321 -11.71 -11.20 9.89
N GLU A 322 -10.75 -10.43 9.39
CA GLU A 322 -9.36 -10.51 9.84
C GLU A 322 -9.19 -9.86 11.23
N ALA A 323 -8.32 -10.46 12.05
CA ALA A 323 -7.95 -9.92 13.35
C ALA A 323 -6.93 -8.79 13.20
N TRP A 324 -6.98 -7.82 14.11
CA TRP A 324 -5.91 -6.83 14.28
C TRP A 324 -4.61 -7.57 14.63
N THR A 325 -3.55 -7.34 13.87
CA THR A 325 -2.27 -8.00 14.10
C THR A 325 -1.39 -7.15 15.00
N VAL A 326 -0.69 -7.81 15.93
CA VAL A 326 0.45 -7.24 16.65
C VAL A 326 1.68 -7.77 15.93
N THR A 327 2.44 -6.90 15.25
CA THR A 327 3.81 -7.26 14.86
C THR A 327 4.71 -7.13 16.07
N ALA A 328 5.10 -8.26 16.65
CA ALA A 328 6.31 -8.30 17.46
C ALA A 328 7.51 -7.97 16.57
N ALA A 329 8.43 -7.12 17.04
CA ALA A 329 9.73 -6.97 16.40
C ALA A 329 10.44 -8.34 16.40
N PRO A 330 11.06 -8.77 15.29
CA PRO A 330 11.86 -9.98 15.30
C PRO A 330 13.11 -9.74 16.15
N ASP A 331 13.36 -10.66 17.08
CA ASP A 331 14.62 -10.77 17.81
C ASP A 331 15.79 -10.69 16.82
N ALA A 332 16.74 -9.78 17.07
CA ALA A 332 17.99 -9.72 16.34
C ALA A 332 18.80 -11.01 16.65
N PRO A 333 19.14 -11.85 15.65
CA PRO A 333 20.08 -12.93 15.88
C PRO A 333 21.49 -12.33 15.92
N GLN A 334 22.07 -12.28 17.11
CA GLN A 334 23.51 -12.27 17.26
C GLN A 334 24.06 -13.62 16.76
N ALA A 335 24.66 -13.62 15.58
CA ALA A 335 25.62 -14.65 15.19
C ALA A 335 26.69 -14.02 14.27
N THR A 336 27.87 -13.81 14.84
CA THR A 336 29.13 -13.66 14.08
C THR A 336 29.60 -15.05 13.66
N GLY A 337 30.16 -15.22 12.47
CA GLY A 337 30.60 -16.56 12.07
C GLY A 337 31.28 -16.66 10.71
N MET A 338 32.51 -16.16 10.63
CA MET A 338 33.55 -16.81 9.83
C MET A 338 33.59 -18.32 10.18
N ASP A 339 32.97 -19.20 9.38
CA ASP A 339 33.30 -20.65 9.37
C ASP A 339 32.58 -21.45 8.27
N MET A 340 32.80 -21.13 6.98
CA MET A 340 32.32 -21.96 5.84
C MET A 340 33.37 -22.04 4.70
N MET A 341 34.64 -22.26 5.04
CA MET A 341 35.70 -22.55 4.05
C MET A 341 36.35 -23.93 4.19
N ARG A 342 35.71 -24.87 4.89
CA ARG A 342 36.16 -26.28 4.96
C ARG A 342 34.99 -27.25 5.11
N ALA A 343 34.34 -27.62 4.02
CA ALA A 343 33.44 -28.77 3.98
C ALA A 343 33.55 -29.49 2.62
N GLY A 344 33.74 -30.81 2.66
CA GLY A 344 33.96 -31.64 1.46
C GLY A 344 32.66 -32.00 0.72
N GLU A 345 32.80 -32.42 -0.53
CA GLU A 345 31.73 -32.78 -1.50
C GLU A 345 30.55 -33.59 -0.92
N ALA A 346 30.79 -34.48 0.06
CA ALA A 346 29.75 -35.28 0.68
C ALA A 346 28.77 -34.46 1.54
N GLN A 347 29.25 -33.39 2.21
CA GLN A 347 28.40 -32.49 2.99
C GLN A 347 27.59 -31.56 2.09
N VAL A 348 28.14 -31.17 0.93
CA VAL A 348 27.40 -30.41 -0.09
C VAL A 348 26.27 -31.25 -0.68
N ARG A 349 26.53 -32.53 -0.99
CA ARG A 349 25.51 -33.43 -1.54
C ARG A 349 24.40 -33.78 -0.53
N LYS A 350 24.76 -33.90 0.75
CA LYS A 350 23.78 -34.06 1.84
C LYS A 350 22.95 -32.78 2.02
N ALA A 351 23.57 -31.61 2.00
CA ALA A 351 22.85 -30.32 2.06
C ALA A 351 21.91 -30.12 0.86
N ILE A 352 22.30 -30.57 -0.34
CA ILE A 352 21.44 -30.55 -1.54
C ILE A 352 20.24 -31.50 -1.37
N ASN A 353 20.44 -32.73 -0.89
CA ASN A 353 19.34 -33.68 -0.68
C ASN A 353 18.40 -33.25 0.47
N ASP A 354 18.95 -32.74 1.58
CA ASP A 354 18.17 -32.22 2.70
C ASP A 354 17.38 -30.97 2.27
N MET A 355 17.92 -30.16 1.34
CA MET A 355 17.25 -28.99 0.77
C MET A 355 16.20 -29.34 -0.31
N VAL A 356 16.41 -30.38 -1.12
CA VAL A 356 15.37 -30.92 -2.02
C VAL A 356 14.20 -31.47 -1.21
N SER A 357 14.48 -32.12 -0.06
CA SER A 357 13.44 -32.54 0.87
C SER A 357 12.69 -31.37 1.51
N TRP A 358 13.37 -30.23 1.72
CA TRP A 358 12.76 -28.98 2.19
C TRP A 358 11.85 -28.34 1.13
N TRP A 359 12.17 -28.45 -0.16
CA TRP A 359 11.25 -28.07 -1.26
C TRP A 359 10.01 -28.95 -1.34
N ASP A 360 10.12 -30.24 -1.01
CA ASP A 360 8.96 -31.13 -0.89
C ASP A 360 8.11 -30.87 0.36
N SER A 361 8.63 -30.10 1.35
CA SER A 361 8.01 -29.90 2.67
C SER A 361 7.84 -28.44 3.10
N GLY A 362 8.06 -27.48 2.20
CA GLY A 362 7.74 -26.07 2.44
C GLY A 362 6.26 -25.90 2.81
N PRO A 363 5.89 -24.93 3.65
CA PRO A 363 4.50 -24.74 4.05
C PRO A 363 3.68 -24.41 2.82
N ALA A 364 2.93 -25.40 2.30
CA ALA A 364 1.77 -25.11 1.49
C ALA A 364 0.87 -24.24 2.35
N VAL A 365 0.62 -22.99 1.96
CA VAL A 365 -0.56 -22.29 2.46
C VAL A 365 -1.73 -23.18 2.05
N PRO A 366 -2.42 -23.85 2.99
CA PRO A 366 -3.56 -24.66 2.61
C PRO A 366 -4.55 -23.68 2.00
N ALA A 367 -4.91 -23.87 0.74
CA ALA A 367 -6.10 -23.24 0.20
C ALA A 367 -7.24 -23.61 1.16
N ASP A 368 -7.91 -22.63 1.75
CA ASP A 368 -9.10 -22.90 2.55
C ASP A 368 -10.10 -23.61 1.62
N PRO A 369 -10.45 -24.90 1.87
CA PRO A 369 -11.38 -25.61 1.00
C PRO A 369 -12.78 -24.98 0.99
N ARG A 370 -13.04 -23.99 1.86
CA ARG A 370 -14.30 -23.26 2.00
C ARG A 370 -14.41 -22.05 1.08
N VAL A 371 -13.35 -21.63 0.38
CA VAL A 371 -13.44 -20.52 -0.59
C VAL A 371 -13.32 -21.07 -2.01
N LYS A 372 -14.39 -21.74 -2.47
CA LYS A 372 -14.67 -21.73 -3.91
C LYS A 372 -15.26 -20.36 -4.21
N ALA A 373 -14.46 -19.47 -4.77
CA ALA A 373 -14.98 -18.25 -5.36
C ALA A 373 -15.94 -18.67 -6.48
N GLU A 374 -17.24 -18.57 -6.23
CA GLU A 374 -18.20 -18.73 -7.32
C GLU A 374 -18.00 -17.57 -8.30
N PRO A 375 -17.93 -17.85 -9.61
CA PRO A 375 -17.81 -16.79 -10.60
C PRO A 375 -18.94 -15.77 -10.42
N ALA A 376 -18.61 -14.48 -10.52
CA ALA A 376 -19.64 -13.44 -10.58
C ALA A 376 -20.65 -13.78 -11.68
N GLN A 377 -21.94 -13.56 -11.44
CA GLN A 377 -23.01 -13.96 -12.37
C GLN A 377 -22.74 -13.42 -13.78
N GLY A 378 -22.43 -14.30 -14.74
CA GLY A 378 -22.10 -13.94 -16.13
C GLY A 378 -20.62 -14.06 -16.52
N SER A 379 -19.70 -14.19 -15.56
CA SER A 379 -18.28 -14.47 -15.79
C SER A 379 -18.04 -15.95 -16.13
N ARG A 380 -16.93 -16.25 -16.81
CA ARG A 380 -16.54 -17.64 -17.16
C ARG A 380 -15.09 -17.90 -16.80
N PHE A 381 -14.82 -19.02 -16.14
CA PHE A 381 -13.46 -19.50 -15.86
C PHE A 381 -13.23 -20.83 -16.58
N GLU A 382 -12.70 -20.76 -17.80
CA GLU A 382 -12.73 -21.85 -18.77
C GLU A 382 -11.43 -22.66 -18.75
N ASP A 383 -11.55 -23.99 -18.70
CA ASP A 383 -10.45 -24.92 -18.92
C ASP A 383 -10.12 -25.02 -20.42
N ARG A 384 -8.87 -24.74 -20.77
CA ARG A 384 -8.40 -24.75 -22.15
C ARG A 384 -7.05 -25.44 -22.27
N THR A 385 -6.68 -25.79 -23.50
CA THR A 385 -5.42 -26.44 -23.83
C THR A 385 -4.87 -25.83 -25.11
N PHE A 386 -3.56 -25.64 -25.15
CA PHE A 386 -2.80 -25.28 -26.34
C PHE A 386 -1.85 -26.42 -26.69
N SER A 387 -1.77 -26.76 -27.98
CA SER A 387 -0.82 -27.74 -28.51
C SER A 387 -0.02 -27.10 -29.64
N GLY A 388 1.30 -27.15 -29.54
CA GLY A 388 2.22 -26.63 -30.54
C GLY A 388 3.46 -27.50 -30.71
N PRO A 389 4.45 -27.07 -31.52
CA PRO A 389 5.65 -27.85 -31.81
C PRO A 389 6.50 -28.20 -30.58
N HIS A 390 6.38 -27.42 -29.50
CA HIS A 390 7.15 -27.58 -28.25
C HIS A 390 6.37 -28.30 -27.15
N GLY A 391 5.21 -28.88 -27.48
CA GLY A 391 4.40 -29.67 -26.57
C GLY A 391 2.98 -29.13 -26.37
N THR A 392 2.34 -29.62 -25.32
CA THR A 392 0.97 -29.28 -24.95
C THR A 392 0.94 -28.68 -23.55
N ALA A 393 0.24 -27.56 -23.39
CA ALA A 393 0.07 -26.88 -22.12
C ALA A 393 -1.42 -26.61 -21.86
N SER A 394 -1.88 -26.96 -20.67
CA SER A 394 -3.21 -26.57 -20.18
C SER A 394 -3.16 -25.16 -19.59
N TYR A 395 -4.26 -24.44 -19.66
CA TYR A 395 -4.39 -23.12 -19.04
C TYR A 395 -5.85 -22.86 -18.69
N LYS A 396 -6.08 -21.97 -17.73
CA LYS A 396 -7.41 -21.40 -17.52
C LYS A 396 -7.52 -20.01 -18.13
N LEU A 397 -8.69 -19.69 -18.65
CA LEU A 397 -9.03 -18.35 -19.14
C LEU A 397 -10.20 -17.80 -18.35
N TYR A 398 -9.99 -16.68 -17.67
CA TYR A 398 -11.05 -15.91 -17.06
C TYR A 398 -11.58 -14.88 -18.06
N VAL A 399 -12.87 -14.96 -18.35
CA VAL A 399 -13.62 -14.00 -19.18
C VAL A 399 -14.56 -13.22 -18.26
N PRO A 400 -14.40 -11.89 -18.15
CA PRO A 400 -15.15 -11.09 -17.20
C PRO A 400 -16.63 -10.99 -17.59
N SER A 401 -17.51 -10.79 -16.61
CA SER A 401 -18.97 -10.70 -16.85
C SER A 401 -19.35 -9.52 -17.75
N GLY A 402 -18.55 -8.45 -17.75
CA GLY A 402 -18.71 -7.28 -18.60
C GLY A 402 -18.33 -7.47 -20.07
N TYR A 403 -17.88 -8.66 -20.49
CA TYR A 403 -17.51 -8.92 -21.88
C TYR A 403 -18.74 -9.00 -22.80
N ASP A 404 -18.89 -8.01 -23.67
CA ASP A 404 -20.00 -7.84 -24.61
C ASP A 404 -19.63 -8.21 -26.07
N GLY A 405 -18.42 -8.73 -26.29
CA GLY A 405 -17.87 -9.02 -27.62
C GLY A 405 -16.93 -7.93 -28.17
N SER A 406 -16.77 -6.80 -27.48
CA SER A 406 -15.81 -5.76 -27.86
C SER A 406 -14.35 -6.13 -27.56
N PRO A 407 -13.35 -5.50 -28.21
CA PRO A 407 -11.95 -5.81 -27.97
C PRO A 407 -11.47 -5.49 -26.54
N LEU A 408 -10.96 -6.50 -25.84
CA LEU A 408 -10.46 -6.39 -24.45
C LEU A 408 -8.93 -6.44 -24.35
N PRO A 409 -8.31 -5.87 -23.32
CA PRO A 409 -6.94 -6.19 -22.96
C PRO A 409 -6.79 -7.67 -22.57
N LEU A 410 -5.57 -8.20 -22.61
CA LEU A 410 -5.22 -9.55 -22.14
C LEU A 410 -4.07 -9.48 -21.13
N LEU A 411 -4.24 -10.11 -19.97
CA LEU A 411 -3.20 -10.30 -18.97
C LEU A 411 -2.87 -11.79 -18.82
N VAL A 412 -1.60 -12.16 -18.94
CA VAL A 412 -1.10 -13.53 -18.71
C VAL A 412 -0.44 -13.58 -17.34
N MET A 413 -0.93 -14.47 -16.46
CA MET A 413 -0.51 -14.58 -15.06
C MET A 413 0.20 -15.91 -14.82
N LEU A 414 1.51 -15.86 -14.51
CA LEU A 414 2.37 -17.03 -14.30
C LEU A 414 2.57 -17.31 -12.80
N HIS A 415 2.12 -18.48 -12.37
CA HIS A 415 2.16 -18.90 -10.97
C HIS A 415 3.58 -19.28 -10.50
N GLY A 416 3.81 -19.27 -9.18
CA GLY A 416 5.04 -19.78 -8.56
C GLY A 416 5.06 -21.31 -8.45
N CYS A 417 6.17 -21.86 -7.93
CA CYS A 417 6.29 -23.31 -7.70
C CYS A 417 5.16 -23.87 -6.84
N THR A 418 4.78 -25.12 -7.08
CA THR A 418 3.73 -25.92 -6.40
C THR A 418 2.27 -25.45 -6.61
N GLN A 419 2.07 -24.19 -7.01
CA GLN A 419 0.75 -23.59 -7.25
C GLN A 419 0.08 -24.13 -8.53
N SER A 420 -1.25 -23.97 -8.59
CA SER A 420 -2.07 -24.18 -9.78
C SER A 420 -2.64 -22.85 -10.32
N PRO A 421 -3.19 -22.82 -11.55
CA PRO A 421 -3.94 -21.68 -12.06
C PRO A 421 -5.01 -21.16 -11.10
N GLU A 422 -5.73 -22.07 -10.44
CA GLU A 422 -6.77 -21.75 -9.47
C GLU A 422 -6.20 -21.13 -8.20
N ASP A 423 -5.15 -21.73 -7.63
CA ASP A 423 -4.49 -21.21 -6.42
C ASP A 423 -3.96 -19.80 -6.68
N PHE A 424 -3.38 -19.59 -7.88
CA PHE A 424 -2.81 -18.31 -8.24
C PHE A 424 -3.88 -17.25 -8.51
N ALA A 425 -4.96 -17.61 -9.22
CA ALA A 425 -6.12 -16.72 -9.41
C ALA A 425 -6.74 -16.29 -8.07
N ALA A 426 -6.91 -17.24 -7.13
CA ALA A 426 -7.42 -16.96 -5.79
C ALA A 426 -6.47 -16.10 -4.96
N GLY A 427 -5.17 -16.42 -4.95
CA GLY A 427 -4.17 -15.69 -4.15
C GLY A 427 -3.89 -14.27 -4.65
N THR A 428 -3.89 -14.07 -5.98
CA THR A 428 -3.65 -12.75 -6.60
C THR A 428 -4.89 -11.89 -6.71
N ARG A 429 -6.08 -12.50 -6.67
CA ARG A 429 -7.37 -11.85 -6.91
C ARG A 429 -7.47 -11.17 -8.29
N MET A 430 -6.68 -11.61 -9.29
CA MET A 430 -6.73 -11.02 -10.63
C MET A 430 -8.06 -11.23 -11.36
N ASN A 431 -8.89 -12.20 -10.93
CA ASN A 431 -10.26 -12.33 -11.45
C ASN A 431 -11.15 -11.15 -11.02
N GLU A 432 -10.89 -10.52 -9.87
CA GLU A 432 -11.65 -9.34 -9.44
C GLU A 432 -11.21 -8.10 -10.23
N VAL A 433 -9.90 -7.96 -10.44
CA VAL A 433 -9.33 -6.94 -11.35
C VAL A 433 -9.88 -7.11 -12.77
N ALA A 434 -10.10 -8.35 -13.20
CA ALA A 434 -10.73 -8.66 -14.47
C ALA A 434 -12.17 -8.14 -14.58
N GLU A 435 -12.96 -8.25 -13.50
CA GLU A 435 -14.31 -7.70 -13.44
C GLU A 435 -14.29 -6.16 -13.39
N GLU A 436 -13.40 -5.57 -12.62
CA GLU A 436 -13.32 -4.11 -12.44
C GLU A 436 -12.92 -3.37 -13.73
N HIS A 437 -11.96 -3.93 -14.47
CA HIS A 437 -11.40 -3.29 -15.65
C HIS A 437 -11.82 -3.91 -16.98
N THR A 438 -12.68 -4.93 -16.95
CA THR A 438 -13.12 -5.71 -18.11
C THR A 438 -11.91 -6.18 -18.94
N VAL A 439 -11.06 -7.02 -18.33
CA VAL A 439 -9.83 -7.57 -18.95
C VAL A 439 -9.87 -9.10 -18.97
N LEU A 440 -9.37 -9.72 -20.04
CA LEU A 440 -9.17 -11.17 -20.10
C LEU A 440 -7.95 -11.56 -19.27
N VAL A 441 -8.04 -12.62 -18.46
CA VAL A 441 -6.90 -13.11 -17.68
C VAL A 441 -6.63 -14.58 -17.98
N ALA A 442 -5.43 -14.87 -18.49
CA ALA A 442 -4.97 -16.22 -18.78
C ALA A 442 -4.02 -16.70 -17.69
N TYR A 443 -4.23 -17.93 -17.23
CA TYR A 443 -3.40 -18.60 -16.22
C TYR A 443 -2.84 -19.90 -16.81
N PRO A 444 -1.69 -19.84 -17.51
CA PRO A 444 -0.96 -21.03 -17.94
C PRO A 444 -0.64 -21.96 -16.77
N ALA A 445 -0.81 -23.27 -16.96
CA ALA A 445 -0.51 -24.28 -15.96
C ALA A 445 0.83 -24.98 -16.26
N GLN A 446 1.66 -25.15 -15.24
CA GLN A 446 2.83 -26.02 -15.33
C GLN A 446 2.50 -27.47 -14.94
N SER A 447 2.88 -28.42 -15.79
CA SER A 447 2.61 -29.84 -15.55
C SER A 447 3.65 -30.48 -14.63
N LYS A 448 3.22 -31.43 -13.79
CA LYS A 448 4.14 -32.23 -12.96
C LYS A 448 5.13 -33.07 -13.79
N SER A 449 4.76 -33.41 -15.02
CA SER A 449 5.65 -34.10 -15.97
C SER A 449 6.75 -33.20 -16.51
N ALA A 450 6.49 -31.90 -16.67
CA ALA A 450 7.50 -30.93 -17.09
C ALA A 450 8.41 -30.51 -15.93
N ASN A 451 7.85 -30.40 -14.72
CA ASN A 451 8.62 -30.17 -13.51
C ASN A 451 7.87 -30.76 -12.30
N PRO A 452 8.45 -31.70 -11.51
CA PRO A 452 7.75 -32.35 -10.39
C PRO A 452 7.16 -31.36 -9.36
N SER A 453 7.83 -30.23 -9.14
CA SER A 453 7.41 -29.15 -8.25
C SER A 453 6.50 -28.13 -8.94
N LYS A 454 6.06 -28.38 -10.18
CA LYS A 454 5.31 -27.43 -11.03
C LYS A 454 6.01 -26.08 -11.19
N CYS A 455 7.33 -26.02 -11.04
CA CYS A 455 8.08 -24.79 -11.27
C CYS A 455 8.25 -24.55 -12.78
N TRP A 456 8.31 -23.28 -13.18
CA TRP A 456 8.82 -22.90 -14.50
C TRP A 456 10.33 -23.17 -14.55
N ASN A 457 10.82 -23.73 -15.64
CA ASN A 457 12.21 -24.14 -15.81
C ASN A 457 13.10 -22.97 -16.27
N TRP A 458 12.87 -21.78 -15.72
CA TRP A 458 13.55 -20.52 -16.09
C TRP A 458 15.08 -20.60 -15.98
N PHE A 459 15.61 -21.52 -15.18
CA PHE A 459 17.04 -21.74 -14.98
C PHE A 459 17.68 -22.62 -16.06
N ASP A 460 16.90 -23.29 -16.90
CA ASP A 460 17.41 -24.09 -18.01
C ASP A 460 17.53 -23.22 -19.27
N SER A 461 18.71 -23.19 -19.87
CA SER A 461 18.97 -22.49 -21.14
C SER A 461 17.99 -22.84 -22.28
N GLY A 462 17.45 -24.07 -22.28
CA GLY A 462 16.42 -24.50 -23.24
C GLY A 462 15.09 -23.74 -23.10
N HIS A 463 14.87 -23.06 -21.97
CA HIS A 463 13.64 -22.38 -21.60
C HIS A 463 13.81 -20.84 -21.49
N GLN A 464 14.86 -20.27 -22.09
CA GLN A 464 15.15 -18.83 -22.01
C GLN A 464 15.09 -18.09 -23.36
N GLY A 465 14.96 -18.81 -24.48
CA GLY A 465 14.95 -18.24 -25.82
C GLY A 465 13.56 -18.15 -26.47
N ARG A 466 13.46 -17.35 -27.55
CA ARG A 466 12.29 -17.27 -28.42
C ARG A 466 12.08 -18.58 -29.18
N ASP A 467 10.83 -19.01 -29.31
CA ASP A 467 10.38 -20.15 -30.11
C ASP A 467 11.08 -21.47 -29.72
N GLN A 468 11.33 -21.62 -28.42
CA GLN A 468 11.81 -22.85 -27.77
C GLN A 468 11.16 -23.01 -26.38
N GLY A 469 11.16 -24.25 -25.87
CA GLY A 469 10.76 -24.58 -24.50
C GLY A 469 9.42 -24.00 -24.04
N GLU A 470 9.39 -23.60 -22.78
CA GLU A 470 8.24 -22.95 -22.13
C GLU A 470 7.86 -21.60 -22.75
N PRO A 471 8.80 -20.74 -23.17
CA PRO A 471 8.44 -19.49 -23.83
C PRO A 471 7.56 -19.68 -25.08
N ALA A 472 7.86 -20.68 -25.90
CA ALA A 472 7.05 -21.00 -27.08
C ALA A 472 5.63 -21.45 -26.71
N LEU A 473 5.46 -22.18 -25.61
CA LEU A 473 4.16 -22.62 -25.12
C LEU A 473 3.33 -21.45 -24.60
N ILE A 474 3.94 -20.55 -23.81
CA ILE A 474 3.26 -19.38 -23.24
C ILE A 474 2.86 -18.38 -24.35
N ALA A 475 3.75 -18.12 -25.31
CA ALA A 475 3.45 -17.30 -26.47
C ALA A 475 2.36 -17.94 -27.34
N GLY A 476 2.38 -19.26 -27.49
CA GLY A 476 1.36 -20.04 -28.18
C GLY A 476 -0.03 -19.91 -27.55
N ILE A 477 -0.13 -20.05 -26.22
CA ILE A 477 -1.38 -19.81 -25.47
C ILE A 477 -1.88 -18.38 -25.70
N THR A 478 -0.99 -17.40 -25.60
CA THR A 478 -1.33 -15.98 -25.78
C THR A 478 -1.91 -15.74 -27.18
N ARG A 479 -1.24 -16.25 -28.23
CA ARG A 479 -1.72 -16.14 -29.62
C ARG A 479 -3.03 -16.91 -29.86
N GLN A 480 -3.21 -18.08 -29.25
CA GLN A 480 -4.46 -18.84 -29.33
C GLN A 480 -5.64 -18.05 -28.74
N ILE A 481 -5.43 -17.34 -27.64
CA ILE A 481 -6.45 -16.47 -27.05
C ILE A 481 -6.74 -15.28 -27.98
N MET A 482 -5.72 -14.63 -28.52
CA MET A 482 -5.88 -13.52 -29.47
C MET A 482 -6.58 -13.91 -30.77
N GLN A 483 -6.55 -15.20 -31.15
CA GLN A 483 -7.31 -15.73 -32.28
C GLN A 483 -8.77 -16.04 -31.91
N ALA A 484 -9.00 -16.47 -30.67
CA ALA A 484 -10.33 -16.86 -30.19
C ALA A 484 -11.17 -15.68 -29.67
N PHE A 485 -10.53 -14.60 -29.24
CA PHE A 485 -11.16 -13.41 -28.69
C PHE A 485 -10.62 -12.14 -29.37
N PRO A 486 -11.45 -11.10 -29.55
CA PRO A 486 -10.97 -9.80 -29.98
C PRO A 486 -10.10 -9.21 -28.85
N VAL A 487 -8.79 -9.33 -28.97
CA VAL A 487 -7.83 -8.72 -28.05
C VAL A 487 -7.38 -7.38 -28.63
N ARG A 488 -7.35 -6.33 -27.80
CA ARG A 488 -6.96 -5.00 -28.22
C ARG A 488 -5.48 -4.97 -28.59
N THR A 489 -5.17 -4.52 -29.81
CA THR A 489 -3.79 -4.41 -30.29
C THR A 489 -2.94 -3.57 -29.35
N GLY A 490 -1.75 -4.07 -28.98
CA GLY A 490 -0.84 -3.38 -28.07
C GLY A 490 -1.25 -3.41 -26.60
N GLN A 491 -2.22 -4.23 -26.20
CA GLN A 491 -2.64 -4.38 -24.80
C GLN A 491 -2.65 -5.84 -24.35
N VAL A 492 -1.50 -6.49 -24.55
CA VAL A 492 -1.21 -7.82 -24.04
C VAL A 492 -0.10 -7.69 -23.00
N PHE A 493 -0.34 -8.14 -21.78
CA PHE A 493 0.54 -7.97 -20.64
C PHE A 493 0.87 -9.34 -20.05
N ILE A 494 2.04 -9.46 -19.41
CA ILE A 494 2.43 -10.69 -18.72
C ILE A 494 3.01 -10.36 -17.36
N ALA A 495 2.63 -11.11 -16.33
CA ALA A 495 3.19 -10.96 -15.00
C ALA A 495 3.30 -12.31 -14.28
N GLY A 496 4.17 -12.40 -13.28
CA GLY A 496 4.28 -13.62 -12.49
C GLY A 496 4.99 -13.45 -11.15
N LEU A 497 4.89 -14.51 -10.33
CA LEU A 497 5.46 -14.58 -8.98
C LEU A 497 6.54 -15.69 -8.89
N SER A 498 7.65 -15.41 -8.22
CA SER A 498 8.73 -16.37 -7.97
C SER A 498 9.26 -16.97 -9.29
N ALA A 499 9.22 -18.30 -9.46
CA ALA A 499 9.54 -18.95 -10.73
C ALA A 499 8.71 -18.41 -11.91
N GLY A 500 7.45 -18.03 -11.68
CA GLY A 500 6.61 -17.38 -12.69
C GLY A 500 7.04 -15.95 -13.00
N GLY A 501 7.62 -15.24 -12.02
CA GLY A 501 8.22 -13.93 -12.22
C GLY A 501 9.48 -14.00 -13.08
N ALA A 502 10.33 -15.00 -12.83
CA ALA A 502 11.49 -15.28 -13.69
C ALA A 502 11.07 -15.67 -15.11
N ALA A 503 10.03 -16.51 -15.26
CA ALA A 503 9.47 -16.82 -16.58
C ALA A 503 8.88 -15.58 -17.27
N ALA A 504 8.21 -14.68 -16.56
CA ALA A 504 7.71 -13.43 -17.12
C ALA A 504 8.85 -12.53 -17.63
N ALA A 505 9.98 -12.47 -16.91
CA ALA A 505 11.17 -11.77 -17.36
C ALA A 505 11.74 -12.37 -18.66
N VAL A 506 11.81 -13.71 -18.76
CA VAL A 506 12.18 -14.41 -20.00
C VAL A 506 11.24 -14.04 -21.15
N MET A 507 9.93 -14.01 -20.91
CA MET A 507 8.95 -13.67 -21.95
C MET A 507 9.11 -12.24 -22.47
N GLY A 508 9.48 -11.30 -21.59
CA GLY A 508 9.78 -9.91 -21.95
C GLY A 508 10.96 -9.78 -22.92
N GLU A 509 12.00 -10.59 -22.74
CA GLU A 509 13.17 -10.62 -23.64
C GLU A 509 12.91 -11.43 -24.92
N ALA A 510 12.21 -12.58 -24.82
CA ALA A 510 12.00 -13.49 -25.94
C ALA A 510 10.92 -13.01 -26.92
N TYR A 511 9.88 -12.30 -26.44
CA TYR A 511 8.74 -11.86 -27.22
C TYR A 511 8.38 -10.38 -27.00
N PRO A 512 9.32 -9.44 -27.25
CA PRO A 512 9.06 -8.01 -27.07
C PRO A 512 8.03 -7.45 -28.06
N ASP A 513 7.75 -8.17 -29.14
CA ASP A 513 6.69 -7.87 -30.11
C ASP A 513 5.30 -8.35 -29.67
N LEU A 514 5.22 -9.23 -28.65
CA LEU A 514 3.95 -9.80 -28.18
C LEU A 514 3.41 -9.11 -26.92
N TYR A 515 4.28 -8.68 -26.01
CA TYR A 515 3.90 -8.09 -24.72
C TYR A 515 4.18 -6.60 -24.66
N ALA A 516 3.18 -5.82 -24.26
CA ALA A 516 3.24 -4.38 -24.08
C ALA A 516 3.83 -3.96 -22.73
N ALA A 517 3.74 -4.80 -21.70
CA ALA A 517 4.45 -4.63 -20.43
C ALA A 517 4.62 -5.98 -19.69
N VAL A 518 5.62 -6.04 -18.81
CA VAL A 518 5.98 -7.21 -18.00
C VAL A 518 5.95 -6.86 -16.51
N GLY A 519 5.41 -7.76 -15.67
CA GLY A 519 5.47 -7.66 -14.21
C GLY A 519 6.27 -8.82 -13.58
N VAL A 520 7.30 -8.50 -12.80
CA VAL A 520 8.16 -9.49 -12.14
C VAL A 520 8.05 -9.35 -10.64
N HIS A 521 7.46 -10.34 -9.96
CA HIS A 521 7.39 -10.38 -8.49
C HIS A 521 8.28 -11.47 -7.90
N SER A 522 9.20 -11.14 -7.00
CA SER A 522 10.17 -12.06 -6.37
C SER A 522 10.86 -12.98 -7.38
N GLY A 523 11.11 -12.48 -8.60
CA GLY A 523 11.64 -13.24 -9.72
C GLY A 523 13.14 -13.00 -9.93
N LEU A 524 13.68 -13.56 -11.01
CA LEU A 524 15.08 -13.39 -11.41
C LEU A 524 15.15 -12.91 -12.85
N ALA A 525 16.25 -12.22 -13.20
CA ALA A 525 16.50 -11.77 -14.57
C ALA A 525 16.63 -12.95 -15.54
N CYS A 526 16.29 -12.73 -16.81
CA CYS A 526 16.60 -13.69 -17.87
C CYS A 526 18.12 -13.96 -17.89
N GLY A 527 18.53 -15.22 -17.99
CA GLY A 527 19.94 -15.60 -17.96
C GLY A 527 20.62 -15.53 -16.58
N ALA A 528 19.86 -15.33 -15.48
CA ALA A 528 20.40 -15.36 -14.12
C ALA A 528 20.98 -16.73 -13.72
N ALA A 529 20.55 -17.80 -14.40
CA ALA A 529 21.04 -19.17 -14.22
C ALA A 529 21.01 -19.92 -15.55
N SER A 530 21.80 -21.00 -15.64
CA SER A 530 21.82 -21.89 -16.82
C SER A 530 21.68 -23.38 -16.45
N ASP A 531 21.65 -23.67 -15.16
CA ASP A 531 21.44 -24.99 -14.57
C ASP A 531 20.90 -24.86 -13.13
N MET A 532 20.54 -25.99 -12.53
CA MET A 532 19.97 -26.01 -11.18
C MET A 532 20.95 -25.48 -10.09
N PRO A 533 22.26 -25.83 -10.08
CA PRO A 533 23.21 -25.24 -9.14
C PRO A 533 23.31 -23.71 -9.21
N SER A 534 23.40 -23.15 -10.42
CA SER A 534 23.43 -21.70 -10.62
C SER A 534 22.10 -21.04 -10.24
N ALA A 535 20.97 -21.72 -10.43
CA ALA A 535 19.66 -21.26 -9.96
C ALA A 535 19.64 -21.04 -8.45
N PHE A 536 20.11 -22.03 -7.67
CA PHE A 536 20.18 -21.91 -6.21
C PHE A 536 21.14 -20.80 -5.76
N SER A 537 22.28 -20.67 -6.43
CA SER A 537 23.24 -19.60 -6.15
C SER A 537 22.60 -18.23 -6.39
N ALA A 538 21.94 -18.06 -7.54
CA ALA A 538 21.26 -16.81 -7.89
C ALA A 538 20.12 -16.50 -6.91
N MET A 539 19.30 -17.49 -6.57
CA MET A 539 18.22 -17.34 -5.58
C MET A 539 18.74 -16.95 -4.20
N ARG A 540 19.90 -17.42 -3.75
CA ARG A 540 20.39 -17.14 -2.38
C ARG A 540 21.21 -15.87 -2.24
N SER A 541 21.90 -15.46 -3.30
CA SER A 541 22.94 -14.43 -3.20
C SER A 541 22.87 -13.41 -4.33
N GLY A 542 21.89 -13.52 -5.23
CA GLY A 542 21.82 -12.75 -6.47
C GLY A 542 22.64 -13.40 -7.61
N ALA A 543 22.20 -13.16 -8.85
CA ALA A 543 22.96 -13.53 -10.04
C ALA A 543 24.36 -12.87 -10.07
N PRO A 544 25.39 -13.50 -10.66
CA PRO A 544 26.72 -12.90 -10.78
C PRO A 544 26.68 -11.63 -11.65
N ALA A 545 27.46 -10.60 -11.29
CA ALA A 545 27.56 -9.33 -12.02
C ALA A 545 27.89 -9.47 -13.53
N ARG A 546 28.45 -10.61 -13.98
CA ARG A 546 28.66 -10.88 -15.42
C ARG A 546 27.33 -10.97 -16.21
N CYS A 547 26.24 -11.41 -15.58
CA CYS A 547 24.91 -11.44 -16.20
C CYS A 547 24.31 -10.04 -16.42
N GLU A 548 24.84 -9.00 -15.77
CA GLU A 548 24.48 -7.60 -16.00
C GLU A 548 25.08 -7.05 -17.31
N SER A 549 26.20 -7.63 -17.77
CA SER A 549 27.00 -7.11 -18.89
C SER A 549 26.65 -7.70 -20.27
N GLU A 550 25.98 -8.86 -20.31
CA GLU A 550 25.52 -9.48 -21.56
C GLU A 550 24.07 -9.09 -21.87
N GLY A 551 23.78 -7.78 -21.92
CA GLY A 551 22.43 -7.26 -22.17
C GLY A 551 21.74 -7.88 -23.40
N PRO A 552 20.40 -7.81 -23.51
CA PRO A 552 19.70 -8.33 -24.67
C PRO A 552 20.35 -7.77 -25.96
N GLY A 553 20.67 -8.67 -26.89
CA GLY A 553 21.22 -8.30 -28.19
C GLY A 553 20.41 -7.16 -28.79
N THR A 554 21.10 -6.24 -29.48
CA THR A 554 20.66 -4.94 -30.02
C THR A 554 19.33 -4.99 -30.80
N GLY A 555 18.22 -5.16 -30.11
CA GLY A 555 16.87 -5.29 -30.64
C GLY A 555 16.06 -4.00 -30.44
N PRO A 556 15.24 -3.58 -31.43
CA PRO A 556 14.58 -2.26 -31.43
C PRO A 556 13.33 -2.13 -30.53
N HIS A 557 12.92 -3.18 -29.81
CA HIS A 557 11.68 -3.15 -29.01
C HIS A 557 11.96 -3.52 -27.56
N ARG A 558 11.72 -2.56 -26.66
CA ARG A 558 11.78 -2.74 -25.21
C ARG A 558 10.39 -2.90 -24.65
N VAL A 559 10.26 -3.80 -23.68
CA VAL A 559 9.01 -3.99 -22.95
C VAL A 559 9.12 -3.29 -21.59
N PRO A 560 8.30 -2.25 -21.32
CA PRO A 560 8.18 -1.67 -19.99
C PRO A 560 8.01 -2.76 -18.92
N THR A 561 8.83 -2.72 -17.87
CA THR A 561 8.86 -3.76 -16.83
C THR A 561 8.67 -3.14 -15.45
N ILE A 562 7.72 -3.67 -14.67
CA ILE A 562 7.53 -3.36 -13.26
C ILE A 562 8.06 -4.51 -12.40
N VAL A 563 8.80 -4.19 -11.34
CA VAL A 563 9.46 -5.18 -10.47
C VAL A 563 8.98 -4.99 -9.03
N PHE A 564 8.60 -6.10 -8.38
CA PHE A 564 8.23 -6.15 -6.96
C PHE A 564 9.12 -7.19 -6.28
N HIS A 565 9.78 -6.82 -5.19
CA HIS A 565 10.60 -7.76 -4.42
C HIS A 565 10.56 -7.39 -2.93
N GLY A 566 10.31 -8.37 -2.06
CA GLY A 566 10.35 -8.15 -0.61
C GLY A 566 11.79 -8.13 -0.09
N ASP A 567 12.15 -7.14 0.71
CA ASP A 567 13.47 -6.99 1.34
C ASP A 567 13.79 -8.11 2.36
N GLN A 568 12.74 -8.74 2.91
CA GLN A 568 12.83 -9.90 3.81
C GLN A 568 12.59 -11.25 3.11
N ASP A 569 12.64 -11.32 1.77
CA ASP A 569 12.47 -12.58 1.04
C ASP A 569 13.67 -13.51 1.30
N THR A 570 13.42 -14.54 2.11
CA THR A 570 14.43 -15.56 2.47
C THR A 570 14.58 -16.66 1.42
N THR A 571 13.74 -16.66 0.37
CA THR A 571 13.75 -17.67 -0.69
C THR A 571 14.46 -17.17 -1.94
N VAL A 572 14.12 -15.97 -2.41
CA VAL A 572 14.80 -15.29 -3.52
C VAL A 572 15.38 -13.99 -2.97
N HIS A 573 16.70 -13.93 -2.87
CA HIS A 573 17.43 -12.80 -2.31
C HIS A 573 17.05 -11.50 -3.03
N PRO A 574 16.79 -10.40 -2.28
CA PRO A 574 16.29 -9.13 -2.83
C PRO A 574 17.12 -8.56 -3.98
N ALA A 575 18.45 -8.78 -3.97
CA ALA A 575 19.36 -8.39 -5.06
C ALA A 575 18.92 -8.88 -6.45
N ASN A 576 18.11 -9.93 -6.55
CA ASN A 576 17.57 -10.36 -7.85
C ASN A 576 16.57 -9.37 -8.45
N GLY A 577 15.81 -8.64 -7.64
CA GLY A 577 14.96 -7.55 -8.11
C GLY A 577 15.79 -6.41 -8.71
N ASP A 578 16.91 -6.08 -8.07
CA ASP A 578 17.89 -5.11 -8.59
C ASP A 578 18.48 -5.59 -9.92
N HIS A 579 18.84 -6.87 -10.03
CA HIS A 579 19.35 -7.43 -11.28
C HIS A 579 18.32 -7.43 -12.41
N VAL A 580 17.04 -7.69 -12.13
CA VAL A 580 15.97 -7.55 -13.14
C VAL A 580 15.89 -6.10 -13.62
N THR A 581 15.93 -5.14 -12.69
CA THR A 581 15.90 -3.71 -13.00
C THR A 581 17.12 -3.29 -13.82
N ALA A 582 18.32 -3.70 -13.39
CA ALA A 582 19.58 -3.43 -14.09
C ALA A 582 19.59 -4.05 -15.48
N ARG A 583 19.09 -5.27 -15.66
CA ARG A 583 18.97 -5.95 -16.97
C ARG A 583 18.11 -5.16 -17.94
N VAL A 584 16.99 -4.59 -17.48
CA VAL A 584 16.09 -3.76 -18.28
C VAL A 584 16.68 -2.36 -18.53
N ALA A 585 17.42 -1.80 -17.56
CA ALA A 585 17.99 -0.45 -17.60
C ALA A 585 19.36 -0.35 -18.32
N ALA A 586 20.18 -1.41 -18.34
CA ALA A 586 21.52 -1.46 -18.95
C ALA A 586 21.50 -1.35 -20.48
N ALA A 587 20.31 -1.40 -21.09
CA ALA A 587 20.11 -0.91 -22.44
C ALA A 587 19.93 0.63 -22.36
N GLY A 588 20.80 1.46 -22.93
CA GLY A 588 20.81 2.94 -22.76
C GLY A 588 19.54 3.70 -23.22
N PRO A 589 19.42 5.03 -23.02
CA PRO A 589 18.19 5.77 -23.32
C PRO A 589 17.80 5.76 -24.81
N VAL A 590 16.52 5.49 -25.11
CA VAL A 590 15.92 5.75 -26.44
C VAL A 590 15.33 7.16 -26.37
N HIS A 591 15.95 8.10 -27.07
CA HIS A 591 15.33 9.39 -27.37
C HIS A 591 14.10 9.15 -28.24
N ALA A 592 12.94 9.55 -27.75
CA ALA A 592 11.75 9.85 -28.54
C ALA A 592 11.39 11.31 -28.30
#